data_AF-A0A1F9QQI7-F1
#
_entry.id   AF-A0A1F9QQI7-F1
#
_cell.length_a   1.000
_cell.length_b   1.000
_cell.length_c   1.000
_cell.angle_alpha   90.00
_cell.angle_beta   90.00
_cell.angle_gamma   90.00
#
_symmetry.space_group_name_H-M   'P 1'
#
loop_
_entity.id
_entity.type
_entity.pdbx_description
1 polymer ?
#
loop_
_entity_poly.entity_id
_entity_poly.type
_entity_poly.pdbx_seq_one_letter_code
_entity_poly.pdbx_strand_id
1 'polypeptide(L)'
;MFDRDGAGATLAQCCRLKEKVTDPFLLKHPENIRFTGFQNVTINLPQAAFKGKTLKGTLAQIDKAIDLAVKAHLQKKAYTQTLLDTDGSPLRSLGIPSDDGTPYVNLEKATYIMGLIGLNEVVQYLTGKELHESKDAYETGLQVIDHMHQTINAMRALYGLKITLEETPAESATQKLAKGDMARFPEAKKVIKGDLKKAPYYTNSVHLNPGANVSIIDRIELQSKFHDMIESGSIIHVYCGESQIPPESIAQLVEKTYRNTRASQITVSPEFTHCNNCHTNYFGFKDKCGRCGSADMTKRTKIVGYFSNLSGWNDSQLEISRAREAVAHHYADYTPNVNWLHEKDASKKVMVFGKEGCAMCEEAKASLTKALKEKGMEIPVEFHDLTKQEARMVAAKWNVPLDPIPTVLVKNNGTMNRYELEFKRGKPVHRKEVEYFKMVEGAYVAK
;
A
#
# COMPACT_ATOMS: atom_id res chain seq x y z
N MET A 1 4.41 -11.01 2.67
CA MET A 1 4.21 -10.45 1.32
C MET A 1 3.31 -11.39 0.57
N PHE A 2 2.40 -10.87 -0.23
CA PHE A 2 1.43 -11.67 -0.98
C PHE A 2 1.74 -11.59 -2.47
N ASP A 3 2.06 -12.74 -3.06
CA ASP A 3 2.16 -12.91 -4.51
C ASP A 3 0.80 -13.37 -5.04
N ARG A 4 0.23 -12.66 -6.01
CA ARG A 4 -1.21 -12.75 -6.34
C ARG A 4 -1.51 -13.15 -7.78
N ASP A 5 -0.60 -12.93 -8.72
CA ASP A 5 -0.93 -13.01 -10.14
C ASP A 5 -0.35 -14.24 -10.85
N GLY A 6 0.56 -14.98 -10.20
CA GLY A 6 1.15 -16.20 -10.74
C GLY A 6 1.88 -16.00 -12.08
N ALA A 7 2.12 -14.75 -12.49
CA ALA A 7 2.75 -14.39 -13.74
C ALA A 7 4.28 -14.29 -13.60
N GLY A 8 4.80 -14.40 -12.38
CA GLY A 8 6.22 -14.29 -12.07
C GLY A 8 6.51 -14.60 -10.61
N ALA A 9 7.68 -14.14 -10.14
CA ALA A 9 8.06 -14.16 -8.74
C ALA A 9 8.15 -12.72 -8.21
N THR A 10 7.44 -12.44 -7.11
CA THR A 10 7.60 -11.18 -6.39
C THR A 10 8.74 -11.29 -5.38
N LEU A 11 9.76 -10.45 -5.52
CA LEU A 11 10.94 -10.43 -4.66
C LEU A 11 10.93 -9.19 -3.77
N ALA A 12 11.15 -9.39 -2.48
CA ALA A 12 11.37 -8.30 -1.54
C ALA A 12 12.85 -7.91 -1.52
N GLN A 13 13.12 -6.61 -1.55
CA GLN A 13 14.44 -6.02 -1.46
C GLN A 13 14.70 -5.52 -0.02
N CYS A 14 14.77 -4.20 0.17
CA CYS A 14 14.99 -3.56 1.46
C CYS A 14 13.67 -3.02 2.03
N CYS A 15 13.43 -3.28 3.32
CA CYS A 15 12.24 -2.88 4.07
C CYS A 15 10.92 -3.36 3.46
N ARG A 16 10.42 -2.64 2.45
CA ARG A 16 9.16 -2.91 1.75
C ARG A 16 9.29 -2.78 0.22
N LEU A 17 10.48 -2.42 -0.30
CA LEU A 17 10.72 -2.32 -1.73
C LEU A 17 10.50 -3.70 -2.36
N LYS A 18 9.60 -3.80 -3.33
CA LYS A 18 9.31 -5.05 -4.04
C LYS A 18 9.56 -4.88 -5.53
N GLU A 19 9.92 -5.99 -6.16
CA GLU A 19 10.15 -6.06 -7.59
C GLU A 19 9.55 -7.37 -8.14
N LYS A 20 8.96 -7.30 -9.32
CA LYS A 20 8.27 -8.45 -9.92
C LYS A 20 9.08 -8.96 -11.10
N VAL A 21 9.48 -10.22 -11.03
CA VAL A 21 10.26 -10.89 -12.08
C VAL A 21 9.32 -11.75 -12.90
N THR A 22 9.02 -11.31 -14.12
CA THR A 22 8.19 -12.07 -15.08
C THR A 22 9.00 -12.67 -16.21
N ASP A 23 10.27 -12.30 -16.36
CA ASP A 23 11.15 -12.82 -17.40
C ASP A 23 11.47 -14.31 -17.16
N PRO A 24 11.06 -15.24 -18.05
CA PRO A 24 11.30 -16.66 -17.88
C PRO A 24 12.78 -17.06 -17.82
N PHE A 25 13.67 -16.29 -18.46
CA PHE A 25 15.11 -16.50 -18.39
C PHE A 25 15.62 -16.16 -16.99
N LEU A 26 15.29 -14.97 -16.46
CA LEU A 26 15.72 -14.57 -15.12
C LEU A 26 15.17 -15.49 -14.02
N LEU A 27 13.95 -16.01 -14.19
CA LEU A 27 13.38 -17.00 -13.26
C LEU A 27 14.15 -18.33 -13.25
N LYS A 28 14.81 -18.69 -14.35
CA LYS A 28 15.69 -19.88 -14.44
C LYS A 28 17.15 -19.59 -14.09
N HIS A 29 17.54 -18.32 -14.16
CA HIS A 29 18.89 -17.82 -13.93
C HIS A 29 18.88 -16.73 -12.85
N PRO A 30 18.56 -17.10 -11.59
CA PRO A 30 18.47 -16.13 -10.50
C PRO A 30 19.79 -15.39 -10.23
N GLU A 31 20.94 -15.98 -10.60
CA GLU A 31 22.25 -15.35 -10.57
C GLU A 31 22.36 -14.09 -11.44
N ASN A 32 21.52 -13.97 -12.48
CA ASN A 32 21.48 -12.81 -13.38
C ASN A 32 20.47 -11.75 -12.91
N ILE A 33 19.77 -11.99 -11.80
CA ILE A 33 18.78 -11.05 -11.27
C ILE A 33 19.48 -9.88 -10.58
N ARG A 34 19.32 -8.69 -11.15
CA ARG A 34 19.87 -7.43 -10.62
C ARG A 34 18.78 -6.38 -10.56
N PHE A 35 18.57 -5.80 -9.38
CA PHE A 35 17.61 -4.71 -9.19
C PHE A 35 18.28 -3.54 -8.51
N THR A 36 17.84 -2.35 -8.88
CA THR A 36 18.33 -1.11 -8.31
C THR A 36 17.13 -0.20 -8.06
N GLY A 37 16.77 -0.04 -6.79
CA GLY A 37 15.99 1.12 -6.36
C GLY A 37 16.94 2.32 -6.32
N PHE A 38 16.83 3.24 -7.29
CA PHE A 38 17.88 4.23 -7.53
C PHE A 38 17.85 5.37 -6.51
N GLN A 39 16.72 6.08 -6.45
CA GLN A 39 16.50 7.19 -5.54
C GLN A 39 15.03 7.18 -5.14
N ASN A 40 14.76 7.56 -3.89
CA ASN A 40 13.42 7.92 -3.44
C ASN A 40 13.33 9.43 -3.25
N VAL A 41 12.36 10.06 -3.93
CA VAL A 41 11.96 11.45 -3.71
C VAL A 41 10.54 11.46 -3.17
N THR A 42 10.37 11.82 -1.89
CA THR A 42 9.07 11.83 -1.21
C THR A 42 8.31 13.13 -1.42
N ILE A 43 7.08 13.03 -1.88
CA ILE A 43 6.13 14.13 -2.00
C ILE A 43 5.44 14.37 -0.65
N ASN A 44 5.60 15.57 -0.10
CA ASN A 44 4.89 16.02 1.09
C ASN A 44 3.45 16.41 0.73
N LEU A 45 2.52 15.47 0.87
CA LEU A 45 1.12 15.67 0.48
C LEU A 45 0.42 16.76 1.34
N PRO A 46 0.58 16.81 2.68
CA PRO A 46 0.03 17.88 3.49
C PRO A 46 0.39 19.28 2.99
N GLN A 47 1.64 19.51 2.60
CA GLN A 47 2.06 20.79 2.03
C GLN A 47 1.32 21.12 0.73
N ALA A 48 1.09 20.13 -0.14
CA ALA A 48 0.30 20.33 -1.34
C ALA A 48 -1.15 20.74 -1.00
N ALA A 49 -1.72 20.16 0.06
CA ALA A 49 -3.05 20.51 0.53
C ALA A 49 -3.12 21.92 1.12
N PHE A 50 -2.14 22.33 1.93
CA PHE A 50 -2.08 23.69 2.47
C PHE A 50 -1.92 24.74 1.39
N LYS A 51 -1.16 24.46 0.33
CA LYS A 51 -1.04 25.34 -0.84
C LYS A 51 -2.30 25.34 -1.70
N GLY A 52 -2.93 24.18 -1.87
CA GLY A 52 -4.05 23.95 -2.77
C GLY A 52 -5.42 24.34 -2.24
N LYS A 53 -5.62 24.28 -0.91
CA LYS A 53 -6.85 24.59 -0.14
C LYS A 53 -8.08 23.74 -0.43
N THR A 54 -8.22 23.27 -1.66
CA THR A 54 -9.32 22.44 -2.18
C THR A 54 -8.74 21.15 -2.74
N LEU A 55 -9.56 20.13 -2.97
CA LEU A 55 -9.09 18.89 -3.62
C LEU A 55 -8.44 19.20 -4.97
N LYS A 56 -9.13 19.90 -5.87
CA LYS A 56 -8.59 20.28 -7.19
C LYS A 56 -7.26 21.04 -7.09
N GLY A 57 -7.19 22.02 -6.18
CA GLY A 57 -5.96 22.76 -5.95
C GLY A 57 -4.83 21.90 -5.38
N THR A 58 -5.17 20.94 -4.52
CA THR A 58 -4.23 19.97 -3.92
C THR A 58 -3.63 19.08 -5.01
N LEU A 59 -4.47 18.50 -5.87
CA LEU A 59 -4.03 17.67 -7.00
C LEU A 59 -3.08 18.44 -7.92
N ALA A 60 -3.41 19.69 -8.26
CA ALA A 60 -2.52 20.54 -9.07
C ALA A 60 -1.18 20.87 -8.39
N GLN A 61 -1.11 20.92 -7.06
CA GLN A 61 0.16 21.09 -6.34
C GLN A 61 0.96 19.79 -6.23
N ILE A 62 0.26 18.65 -6.17
CA ILE A 62 0.88 17.32 -6.28
C ILE A 62 1.54 17.17 -7.66
N ASP A 63 0.87 17.56 -8.75
CA ASP A 63 1.44 17.50 -10.11
C ASP A 63 2.75 18.29 -10.21
N LYS A 64 2.76 19.53 -9.71
CA LYS A 64 3.98 20.36 -9.67
C LYS A 64 5.10 19.71 -8.86
N ALA A 65 4.76 19.02 -7.77
CA ALA A 65 5.74 18.33 -6.95
C ALA A 65 6.28 17.06 -7.65
N ILE A 66 5.42 16.32 -8.34
CA ILE A 66 5.81 15.17 -9.17
C ILE A 66 6.73 15.64 -10.30
N ASP A 67 6.39 16.70 -11.03
CA ASP A 67 7.25 17.27 -12.08
C ASP A 67 8.65 17.61 -11.56
N LEU A 68 8.73 18.22 -10.38
CA LEU A 68 9.99 18.55 -9.74
C LEU A 68 10.77 17.29 -9.33
N ALA A 69 10.09 16.28 -8.80
CA ALA A 69 10.71 15.02 -8.43
C ALA A 69 11.23 14.24 -9.66
N VAL A 70 10.51 14.28 -10.80
CA VAL A 70 11.00 13.72 -12.07
C VAL A 70 12.28 14.43 -12.51
N LYS A 71 12.32 15.76 -12.45
CA LYS A 71 13.55 16.52 -12.75
C LYS A 71 14.71 16.13 -11.85
N ALA A 72 14.46 15.93 -10.55
CA ALA A 72 15.48 15.47 -9.61
C ALA A 72 16.02 14.07 -9.98
N HIS A 73 15.13 13.15 -10.34
CA HIS A 73 15.51 11.81 -10.82
C HIS A 73 16.36 11.86 -12.09
N LEU A 74 15.96 12.66 -13.08
CA LEU A 74 16.70 12.81 -14.34
C LEU A 74 18.10 13.40 -14.12
N GLN A 75 18.21 14.46 -13.31
CA GLN A 75 19.49 15.09 -13.00
C GLN A 75 20.41 14.13 -12.23
N LYS A 76 19.87 13.42 -11.24
CA LYS A 76 20.64 12.44 -10.47
C LYS A 76 21.04 11.25 -11.34
N LYS A 77 20.16 10.76 -12.22
CA LYS A 77 20.48 9.70 -13.21
C LYS A 77 21.69 10.11 -14.04
N ALA A 78 21.65 11.30 -14.66
CA ALA A 78 22.73 11.79 -15.51
C ALA A 78 24.05 11.89 -14.75
N TYR A 79 24.04 12.48 -13.55
CA TYR A 79 25.24 12.60 -12.73
C TYR A 79 25.80 11.25 -12.28
N THR A 80 24.93 10.33 -11.82
CA THR A 80 25.37 8.99 -11.43
C THR A 80 25.88 8.19 -12.61
N GLN A 81 25.31 8.34 -13.81
CA GLN A 81 25.83 7.70 -15.02
C GLN A 81 27.27 8.16 -15.30
N THR A 82 27.57 9.46 -15.17
CA THR A 82 28.95 9.96 -15.28
C THR A 82 29.89 9.27 -14.28
N LEU A 83 29.44 9.02 -13.06
CA LEU A 83 30.23 8.30 -12.06
C LEU A 83 30.38 6.80 -12.37
N LEU A 84 29.41 6.16 -13.01
CA LEU A 84 29.50 4.76 -13.43
C LEU A 84 30.47 4.56 -14.61
N ASP A 85 30.61 5.59 -15.46
CA ASP A 85 31.40 5.53 -16.69
C ASP A 85 32.83 6.04 -16.54
N THR A 86 33.12 6.86 -15.52
CA THR A 86 34.43 7.51 -15.36
C THR A 86 35.42 6.63 -14.58
N ASP A 87 36.57 6.29 -15.18
CA ASP A 87 37.62 5.55 -14.47
C ASP A 87 38.16 6.33 -13.26
N GLY A 88 38.37 5.62 -12.15
CA GLY A 88 38.76 6.22 -10.86
C GLY A 88 37.62 6.86 -10.06
N SER A 89 36.41 6.93 -10.63
CA SER A 89 35.21 7.33 -9.87
C SER A 89 34.85 6.29 -8.79
N PRO A 90 34.28 6.73 -7.64
CA PRO A 90 33.87 5.83 -6.57
C PRO A 90 32.79 4.81 -6.99
N LEU A 91 32.06 5.04 -8.08
CA LEU A 91 31.02 4.12 -8.57
C LEU A 91 31.43 3.32 -9.79
N ARG A 92 32.65 3.50 -10.31
CA ARG A 92 33.08 2.89 -11.57
C ARG A 92 32.87 1.38 -11.60
N SER A 93 33.24 0.70 -10.50
CA SER A 93 33.12 -0.76 -10.38
C SER A 93 31.70 -1.29 -10.56
N LEU A 94 30.67 -0.50 -10.28
CA LEU A 94 29.26 -0.89 -10.44
C LEU A 94 28.78 -0.77 -11.89
N GLY A 95 29.44 0.06 -12.70
CA GLY A 95 29.15 0.27 -14.12
C GLY A 95 29.97 -0.62 -15.05
N ILE A 96 30.95 -1.37 -14.54
CA ILE A 96 31.71 -2.34 -15.35
C ILE A 96 30.83 -3.57 -15.62
N PRO A 97 30.71 -4.00 -16.89
CA PRO A 97 30.06 -5.26 -17.21
C PRO A 97 30.70 -6.46 -16.52
N SER A 98 29.87 -7.33 -15.95
CA SER A 98 30.28 -8.65 -15.46
C SER A 98 30.45 -9.63 -16.63
N ASP A 99 30.80 -10.89 -16.33
CA ASP A 99 31.02 -11.93 -17.35
C ASP A 99 29.81 -12.20 -18.26
N ASP A 100 28.59 -11.88 -17.79
CA ASP A 100 27.35 -11.96 -18.58
C ASP A 100 27.11 -10.75 -19.50
N GLY A 101 28.06 -9.82 -19.57
CA GLY A 101 28.00 -8.61 -20.40
C GLY A 101 27.10 -7.51 -19.84
N THR A 102 26.55 -7.64 -18.64
CA THR A 102 25.70 -6.62 -18.01
C THR A 102 26.40 -5.98 -16.82
N PRO A 103 26.21 -4.67 -16.55
CA PRO A 103 26.76 -4.02 -15.35
C PRO A 103 25.93 -4.35 -14.10
N TYR A 104 26.51 -4.17 -12.91
CA TYR A 104 25.78 -4.41 -11.66
C TYR A 104 24.64 -3.39 -11.47
N VAL A 105 24.91 -2.11 -11.77
CA VAL A 105 23.90 -1.05 -11.81
C VAL A 105 23.62 -0.68 -13.25
N ASN A 106 22.37 -0.86 -13.67
CA ASN A 106 21.88 -0.37 -14.96
C ASN A 106 20.76 0.65 -14.72
N LEU A 107 21.07 1.93 -14.94
CA LEU A 107 20.13 3.03 -14.69
C LEU A 107 18.94 3.07 -15.67
N GLU A 108 19.01 2.35 -16.81
CA GLU A 108 17.87 2.19 -17.71
C GLU A 108 16.86 1.16 -17.20
N LYS A 109 17.32 0.19 -16.40
CA LYS A 109 16.47 -0.84 -15.78
C LYS A 109 16.12 -0.55 -14.31
N ALA A 110 16.72 0.49 -13.74
CA ALA A 110 16.51 0.89 -12.36
C ALA A 110 15.08 1.39 -12.10
N THR A 111 14.62 1.21 -10.87
CA THR A 111 13.34 1.71 -10.40
C THR A 111 13.53 3.08 -9.73
N TYR A 112 12.82 4.09 -10.24
CA TYR A 112 12.85 5.48 -9.77
C TYR A 112 11.68 5.74 -8.84
N ILE A 113 11.95 5.93 -7.56
CA ILE A 113 10.91 5.84 -6.53
C ILE A 113 10.34 7.23 -6.24
N MET A 114 9.02 7.33 -6.32
CA MET A 114 8.22 8.45 -5.88
C MET A 114 7.58 8.08 -4.55
N GLY A 115 8.11 8.65 -3.46
CA GLY A 115 7.56 8.46 -2.15
C GLY A 115 6.35 9.35 -1.88
N LEU A 116 5.48 8.95 -0.95
CA LEU A 116 4.42 9.82 -0.42
C LEU A 116 4.34 9.77 1.11
N ILE A 117 3.81 10.83 1.71
CA ILE A 117 3.56 10.92 3.16
C ILE A 117 2.36 11.82 3.47
N GLY A 118 1.65 11.50 4.57
CA GLY A 118 0.69 12.40 5.20
C GLY A 118 -0.69 12.43 4.54
N LEU A 119 -1.14 11.34 3.91
CA LEU A 119 -2.47 11.29 3.30
C LEU A 119 -3.59 11.56 4.33
N ASN A 120 -3.43 11.04 5.56
CA ASN A 120 -4.40 11.27 6.62
C ASN A 120 -4.59 12.76 6.94
N GLU A 121 -3.49 13.52 7.00
CA GLU A 121 -3.55 14.96 7.26
C GLU A 121 -4.09 15.76 6.07
N VAL A 122 -3.85 15.32 4.83
CA VAL A 122 -4.48 15.91 3.63
C VAL A 122 -5.99 15.78 3.71
N VAL A 123 -6.48 14.57 3.95
CA VAL A 123 -7.91 14.29 4.00
C VAL A 123 -8.58 15.02 5.16
N GLN A 124 -7.94 15.02 6.34
CA GLN A 124 -8.44 15.78 7.49
C GLN A 124 -8.49 17.28 7.21
N TYR A 125 -7.47 17.82 6.53
CA TYR A 125 -7.46 19.23 6.17
C TYR A 125 -8.59 19.60 5.20
N LEU A 126 -8.85 18.76 4.20
CA LEU A 126 -9.84 19.03 3.15
C LEU A 126 -11.28 18.78 3.59
N THR A 127 -11.51 17.78 4.42
CA THR A 127 -12.86 17.28 4.76
C THR A 127 -13.26 17.52 6.23
N GLY A 128 -12.30 17.90 7.08
CA GLY A 128 -12.47 17.99 8.52
C GLY A 128 -12.44 16.64 9.25
N LYS A 129 -12.29 15.53 8.53
CA LYS A 129 -12.32 14.16 9.06
C LYS A 129 -11.09 13.36 8.62
N GLU A 130 -10.58 12.51 9.50
CA GLU A 130 -9.51 11.54 9.19
C GLU A 130 -10.02 10.41 8.28
N LEU A 131 -9.09 9.67 7.67
CA LEU A 131 -9.38 8.63 6.68
C LEU A 131 -10.41 7.58 7.16
N HIS A 132 -10.42 7.27 8.45
CA HIS A 132 -11.27 6.22 9.03
C HIS A 132 -12.63 6.75 9.53
N GLU A 133 -12.82 8.07 9.62
CA GLU A 133 -13.96 8.67 10.30
C GLU A 133 -15.20 8.81 9.40
N SER A 134 -15.04 8.82 8.07
CA SER A 134 -16.16 8.80 7.15
C SER A 134 -15.79 8.29 5.77
N LYS A 135 -16.82 7.78 5.07
CA LYS A 135 -16.72 7.34 3.69
C LYS A 135 -16.22 8.45 2.75
N ASP A 136 -16.74 9.67 2.85
CA ASP A 136 -16.35 10.78 1.97
C ASP A 136 -14.88 11.20 2.17
N ALA A 137 -14.40 11.19 3.42
CA ALA A 137 -13.00 11.41 3.75
C ALA A 137 -12.12 10.32 3.12
N TYR A 138 -12.52 9.06 3.26
CA TYR A 138 -11.81 7.94 2.68
C TYR A 138 -11.77 7.99 1.14
N GLU A 139 -12.90 8.29 0.49
CA GLU A 139 -13.00 8.44 -0.97
C GLU A 139 -12.15 9.62 -1.47
N THR A 140 -12.06 10.72 -0.72
CA THR A 140 -11.11 11.82 -1.01
C THR A 140 -9.66 11.32 -1.00
N GLY A 141 -9.30 10.46 -0.04
CA GLY A 141 -7.98 9.83 0.02
C GLY A 141 -7.69 8.95 -1.21
N LEU A 142 -8.66 8.14 -1.64
CA LEU A 142 -8.54 7.31 -2.84
C LEU A 142 -8.33 8.16 -4.10
N GLN A 143 -9.07 9.27 -4.24
CA GLN A 143 -8.92 10.18 -5.38
C GLN A 143 -7.51 10.79 -5.45
N VAL A 144 -6.93 11.16 -4.30
CA VAL A 144 -5.55 11.69 -4.23
C VAL A 144 -4.54 10.65 -4.70
N ILE A 145 -4.63 9.41 -4.21
CA ILE A 145 -3.66 8.35 -4.56
C ILE A 145 -3.85 7.88 -6.00
N ASP A 146 -5.07 7.79 -6.50
CA ASP A 146 -5.34 7.49 -7.91
C ASP A 146 -4.77 8.54 -8.84
N HIS A 147 -4.97 9.82 -8.51
CA HIS A 147 -4.41 10.92 -9.28
C HIS A 147 -2.88 10.84 -9.35
N MET A 148 -2.22 10.57 -8.22
CA MET A 148 -0.77 10.34 -8.18
C MET A 148 -0.36 9.14 -9.05
N HIS A 149 -1.06 8.02 -8.93
CA HIS A 149 -0.77 6.81 -9.69
C HIS A 149 -0.87 7.05 -11.20
N GLN A 150 -1.95 7.69 -11.67
CA GLN A 150 -2.12 8.03 -13.08
C GLN A 150 -1.07 9.01 -13.58
N THR A 151 -0.77 10.04 -12.80
CA THR A 151 0.25 11.03 -13.16
C THR A 151 1.61 10.36 -13.30
N ILE A 152 1.98 9.47 -12.37
CA ILE A 152 3.24 8.71 -12.46
C ILE A 152 3.23 7.77 -13.67
N ASN A 153 2.11 7.12 -14.01
CA ASN A 153 2.01 6.30 -15.22
C ASN A 153 2.23 7.13 -16.50
N ALA A 154 1.66 8.34 -16.56
CA ALA A 154 1.90 9.26 -17.67
C ALA A 154 3.38 9.68 -17.74
N MET A 155 4.02 9.97 -16.60
CA MET A 155 5.44 10.32 -16.54
C MET A 155 6.34 9.15 -16.97
N ARG A 156 5.99 7.91 -16.61
CA ARG A 156 6.71 6.71 -17.10
C ARG A 156 6.71 6.64 -18.62
N ALA A 157 5.55 6.80 -19.23
CA ALA A 157 5.39 6.76 -20.68
C ALA A 157 6.15 7.92 -21.36
N LEU A 158 6.09 9.13 -20.77
CA LEU A 158 6.73 10.32 -21.32
C LEU A 158 8.26 10.27 -21.28
N TYR A 159 8.85 9.81 -20.17
CA TYR A 159 10.29 9.85 -19.95
C TYR A 159 11.01 8.52 -20.17
N GLY A 160 10.28 7.43 -20.42
CA GLY A 160 10.86 6.09 -20.56
C GLY A 160 11.57 5.60 -19.28
N LEU A 161 11.24 6.16 -18.12
CA LEU A 161 11.79 5.74 -16.82
C LEU A 161 10.79 4.83 -16.11
N LYS A 162 11.30 3.80 -15.44
CA LYS A 162 10.49 2.98 -14.53
C LYS A 162 10.27 3.71 -13.21
N ILE A 163 9.38 4.70 -13.22
CA ILE A 163 8.96 5.45 -12.05
C ILE A 163 7.86 4.69 -11.31
N THR A 164 7.92 4.59 -9.99
CA THR A 164 6.92 3.86 -9.20
C THR A 164 6.55 4.61 -7.94
N LEU A 165 5.32 4.42 -7.47
CA LEU A 165 4.85 4.98 -6.20
C LEU A 165 5.24 4.05 -5.04
N GLU A 166 5.69 4.62 -3.92
CA GLU A 166 6.07 3.90 -2.70
C GLU A 166 5.51 4.58 -1.44
N GLU A 167 5.06 3.77 -0.48
CA GLU A 167 4.90 4.23 0.91
C GLU A 167 6.28 4.46 1.53
N THR A 168 6.73 5.71 1.61
CA THR A 168 8.04 6.02 2.18
C THR A 168 8.11 5.49 3.62
N PRO A 169 9.19 4.81 4.05
CA PRO A 169 9.36 4.46 5.47
C PRO A 169 9.37 5.70 6.37
N ALA A 170 9.98 6.79 5.90
CA ALA A 170 9.87 8.14 6.42
C ALA A 170 10.27 8.38 7.89
N GLU A 171 11.16 7.56 8.44
CA GLU A 171 11.57 7.56 9.87
C GLU A 171 11.95 8.94 10.44
N SER A 172 12.66 9.75 9.66
CA SER A 172 13.04 11.12 10.00
C SER A 172 12.25 12.18 9.24
N ALA A 173 11.64 11.80 8.11
CA ALA A 173 10.92 12.72 7.25
C ALA A 173 9.58 13.16 7.86
N THR A 174 8.89 12.28 8.61
CA THR A 174 7.61 12.59 9.27
C THR A 174 7.71 13.85 10.14
N GLN A 175 8.71 13.93 11.01
CA GLN A 175 8.92 15.07 11.90
C GLN A 175 9.53 16.27 11.17
N LYS A 176 10.50 16.04 10.29
CA LYS A 176 11.18 17.14 9.58
C LYS A 176 10.20 17.94 8.71
N LEU A 177 9.33 17.24 7.98
CA LEU A 177 8.32 17.86 7.13
C LEU A 177 7.26 18.58 7.97
N ALA A 178 6.76 17.95 9.04
CA ALA A 178 5.79 18.57 9.94
C ALA A 178 6.32 19.87 10.56
N LYS A 179 7.57 19.87 11.09
CA LYS A 179 8.21 21.08 11.63
C LYS A 179 8.36 22.18 10.57
N GLY A 180 8.79 21.81 9.36
CA GLY A 180 8.97 22.75 8.26
C GLY A 180 7.65 23.42 7.84
N ASP A 181 6.56 22.65 7.80
CA ASP A 181 5.26 23.17 7.43
C ASP A 181 4.61 23.99 8.55
N MET A 182 4.80 23.63 9.84
CA MET A 182 4.32 24.45 10.96
C MET A 182 4.89 25.87 10.98
N ALA A 183 6.11 26.05 10.46
CA ALA A 183 6.75 27.35 10.34
C ALA A 183 6.20 28.20 9.18
N ARG A 184 5.60 27.55 8.17
CA ARG A 184 5.17 28.19 6.90
C ARG A 184 3.65 28.31 6.76
N PHE A 185 2.91 27.39 7.36
CA PHE A 185 1.47 27.22 7.21
C PHE A 185 0.83 27.15 8.61
N PRO A 186 0.26 28.26 9.13
CA PRO A 186 -0.38 28.28 10.44
C PRO A 186 -1.44 27.18 10.62
N GLU A 187 -2.16 26.84 9.55
CA GLU A 187 -3.18 25.80 9.50
C GLU A 187 -2.62 24.38 9.66
N ALA A 188 -1.33 24.14 9.42
CA ALA A 188 -0.73 22.82 9.57
C ALA A 188 -0.88 22.27 11.00
N LYS A 189 -0.86 23.18 11.99
CA LYS A 189 -1.06 22.86 13.42
C LYS A 189 -2.41 22.23 13.73
N LYS A 190 -3.40 22.33 12.84
CA LYS A 190 -4.75 21.76 13.03
C LYS A 190 -4.81 20.26 12.76
N VAL A 191 -3.89 19.73 11.94
CA VAL A 191 -3.95 18.34 11.46
C VAL A 191 -2.71 17.51 11.84
N ILE A 192 -1.56 18.16 12.06
CA ILE A 192 -0.34 17.49 12.52
C ILE A 192 -0.58 16.74 13.84
N LYS A 193 0.02 15.55 13.96
CA LYS A 193 -0.11 14.66 15.11
C LYS A 193 1.06 14.83 16.08
N GLY A 194 0.88 14.26 17.29
CA GLY A 194 1.86 14.32 18.37
C GLY A 194 1.92 15.68 19.07
N ASP A 195 2.82 15.80 20.04
CA ASP A 195 3.09 17.07 20.70
C ASP A 195 3.68 18.08 19.69
N LEU A 196 2.93 19.12 19.36
CA LEU A 196 3.32 20.12 18.37
C LEU A 196 4.63 20.85 18.68
N LYS A 197 5.02 20.97 19.96
CA LYS A 197 6.25 21.65 20.37
C LYS A 197 7.44 20.71 20.37
N LYS A 198 7.25 19.47 20.82
CA LYS A 198 8.33 18.51 21.03
C LYS A 198 8.48 17.55 19.85
N ALA A 199 7.39 16.87 19.51
CA ALA A 199 7.38 15.70 18.64
C ALA A 199 6.29 15.76 17.55
N PRO A 200 6.14 16.86 16.78
CA PRO A 200 5.14 16.91 15.72
C PRO A 200 5.48 15.90 14.62
N TYR A 201 4.50 15.21 14.06
CA TYR A 201 4.71 14.29 12.95
C TYR A 201 3.51 14.23 12.00
N TYR A 202 3.81 13.86 10.75
CA TYR A 202 2.80 13.38 9.80
C TYR A 202 2.60 11.88 9.90
N THR A 203 1.37 11.43 9.67
CA THR A 203 1.05 10.02 9.57
C THR A 203 1.74 9.43 8.34
N ASN A 204 2.30 8.22 8.49
CA ASN A 204 3.13 7.64 7.44
C ASN A 204 2.32 7.29 6.19
N SER A 205 2.74 7.79 5.04
CA SER A 205 2.19 7.39 3.73
C SER A 205 0.65 7.40 3.66
N VAL A 206 0.03 6.26 3.32
CA VAL A 206 -1.43 6.04 3.31
C VAL A 206 -1.96 5.38 4.59
N HIS A 207 -1.11 5.25 5.61
CA HIS A 207 -1.51 4.60 6.86
C HIS A 207 -2.57 5.43 7.57
N LEU A 208 -3.37 4.75 8.39
CA LEU A 208 -4.24 5.40 9.35
C LEU A 208 -3.42 5.96 10.51
N ASN A 209 -3.99 6.97 11.18
CA ASN A 209 -3.39 7.55 12.39
C ASN A 209 -3.04 6.42 13.40
N PRO A 210 -1.80 6.39 13.92
CA PRO A 210 -1.36 5.36 14.85
C PRO A 210 -2.24 5.26 16.11
N GLY A 211 -2.76 6.39 16.59
CA GLY A 211 -3.64 6.47 17.76
C GLY A 211 -5.14 6.36 17.45
N ALA A 212 -5.52 6.00 16.23
CA ALA A 212 -6.94 5.88 15.87
C ALA A 212 -7.61 4.69 16.57
N ASN A 213 -8.87 4.86 17.00
CA ASN A 213 -9.71 3.77 17.48
C ASN A 213 -10.28 2.97 16.29
N VAL A 214 -9.45 2.11 15.71
CA VAL A 214 -9.80 1.26 14.56
C VAL A 214 -9.27 -0.14 14.81
N SER A 215 -10.16 -1.12 14.68
CA SER A 215 -9.83 -2.55 14.82
C SER A 215 -8.78 -2.98 13.79
N ILE A 216 -8.08 -4.09 14.06
CA ILE A 216 -7.06 -4.54 13.10
C ILE A 216 -7.65 -4.95 11.75
N ILE A 217 -8.85 -5.55 11.76
CA ILE A 217 -9.52 -5.98 10.54
C ILE A 217 -9.88 -4.77 9.67
N ASP A 218 -10.38 -3.70 10.28
CA ASP A 218 -10.73 -2.47 9.56
C ASP A 218 -9.48 -1.73 9.08
N ARG A 219 -8.40 -1.72 9.88
CA ARG A 219 -7.10 -1.17 9.45
C ARG A 219 -6.56 -1.89 8.22
N ILE A 220 -6.68 -3.22 8.18
CA ILE A 220 -6.24 -4.02 7.03
C ILE A 220 -7.12 -3.69 5.83
N GLU A 221 -8.44 -3.73 5.99
CA GLU A 221 -9.39 -3.47 4.90
C GLU A 221 -9.21 -2.06 4.32
N LEU A 222 -9.13 -1.02 5.16
CA LEU A 222 -8.97 0.36 4.72
C LEU A 222 -7.60 0.64 4.08
N GLN A 223 -6.50 0.10 4.59
CA GLN A 223 -5.19 0.37 3.97
C GLN A 223 -5.01 -0.44 2.68
N SER A 224 -5.51 -1.67 2.64
CA SER A 224 -5.33 -2.57 1.50
C SER A 224 -5.83 -2.02 0.16
N LYS A 225 -6.87 -1.18 0.16
CA LYS A 225 -7.46 -0.62 -1.08
C LYS A 225 -6.55 0.37 -1.80
N PHE A 226 -5.50 0.86 -1.15
CA PHE A 226 -4.48 1.71 -1.77
C PHE A 226 -3.35 0.91 -2.44
N HIS A 227 -3.15 -0.36 -2.05
CA HIS A 227 -1.90 -1.09 -2.35
C HIS A 227 -1.74 -1.47 -3.83
N ASP A 228 -2.82 -1.61 -4.59
CA ASP A 228 -2.71 -1.85 -6.04
C ASP A 228 -2.26 -0.59 -6.80
N MET A 229 -2.42 0.61 -6.23
CA MET A 229 -1.93 1.87 -6.79
C MET A 229 -0.47 2.19 -6.40
N ILE A 230 0.10 1.45 -5.44
CA ILE A 230 1.44 1.66 -4.88
C ILE A 230 2.32 0.44 -5.19
N GLU A 231 3.04 0.52 -6.31
CA GLU A 231 3.69 -0.65 -6.89
C GLU A 231 5.03 -1.00 -6.25
N SER A 232 5.78 -0.02 -5.74
CA SER A 232 7.13 -0.29 -5.24
C SER A 232 7.19 -0.70 -3.78
N GLY A 233 6.10 -0.62 -3.02
CA GLY A 233 6.13 -1.11 -1.64
C GLY A 233 5.05 -0.49 -0.76
N SER A 234 4.23 -1.37 -0.21
CA SER A 234 3.19 -1.04 0.78
C SER A 234 3.16 -2.11 1.85
N ILE A 235 2.94 -1.70 3.10
CA ILE A 235 2.95 -2.62 4.24
C ILE A 235 1.92 -2.20 5.29
N ILE A 236 1.11 -3.17 5.71
CA ILE A 236 0.18 -2.99 6.83
C ILE A 236 0.81 -3.60 8.07
N HIS A 237 0.97 -2.78 9.11
CA HIS A 237 1.47 -3.25 10.39
C HIS A 237 0.31 -3.65 11.31
N VAL A 238 0.34 -4.91 11.74
CA VAL A 238 -0.51 -5.45 12.80
C VAL A 238 0.24 -5.30 14.12
N TYR A 239 0.05 -4.18 14.81
CA TYR A 239 0.72 -3.89 16.09
C TYR A 239 0.04 -4.59 17.25
N CYS A 240 0.52 -5.77 17.66
CA CYS A 240 -0.16 -6.56 18.68
C CYS A 240 0.31 -6.29 20.12
N GLY A 241 1.11 -5.26 20.36
CA GLY A 241 1.58 -4.89 21.69
C GLY A 241 2.23 -6.07 22.43
N GLU A 242 1.80 -6.31 23.67
CA GLU A 242 2.21 -7.46 24.49
C GLU A 242 1.42 -8.75 24.23
N SER A 243 0.45 -8.73 23.31
CA SER A 243 -0.42 -9.87 23.07
C SER A 243 0.33 -11.03 22.42
N GLN A 244 0.21 -12.20 23.05
CA GLN A 244 0.69 -13.46 22.49
C GLN A 244 -0.41 -14.05 21.61
N ILE A 245 -0.49 -13.57 20.36
CA ILE A 245 -1.49 -14.05 19.41
C ILE A 245 -1.19 -15.53 19.09
N PRO A 246 -2.17 -16.44 19.24
CA PRO A 246 -1.98 -17.84 18.89
C PRO A 246 -1.56 -18.03 17.41
N PRO A 247 -0.66 -18.97 17.09
CA PRO A 247 -0.22 -19.21 15.73
C PRO A 247 -1.37 -19.43 14.72
N GLU A 248 -2.43 -20.12 15.15
CA GLU A 248 -3.61 -20.39 14.33
C GLU A 248 -4.37 -19.10 13.99
N SER A 249 -4.43 -18.15 14.92
CA SER A 249 -5.07 -16.84 14.69
C SER A 249 -4.26 -16.00 13.71
N ILE A 250 -2.92 -16.04 13.80
CA ILE A 250 -2.04 -15.41 12.82
C ILE A 250 -2.24 -16.03 11.43
N ALA A 251 -2.27 -17.36 11.34
CA ALA A 251 -2.50 -18.06 10.07
C ALA A 251 -3.84 -17.67 9.44
N GLN A 252 -4.91 -17.65 10.22
CA GLN A 252 -6.24 -17.23 9.74
C GLN A 252 -6.27 -15.76 9.31
N LEU A 253 -5.60 -14.86 10.05
CA LEU A 253 -5.49 -13.45 9.67
C LEU A 253 -4.77 -13.30 8.33
N VAL A 254 -3.65 -13.99 8.15
CA VAL A 254 -2.86 -13.99 6.91
C VAL A 254 -3.70 -14.52 5.74
N GLU A 255 -4.38 -15.66 5.91
CA GLU A 255 -5.21 -16.26 4.86
C GLU A 255 -6.40 -15.37 4.48
N LYS A 256 -7.15 -14.87 5.47
CA LYS A 256 -8.30 -13.97 5.22
C LYS A 256 -7.85 -12.67 4.57
N THR A 257 -6.72 -12.11 4.99
CA THR A 257 -6.16 -10.91 4.36
C THR A 257 -5.80 -11.18 2.90
N TYR A 258 -5.15 -12.31 2.62
CA TYR A 258 -4.80 -12.71 1.26
C TYR A 258 -6.04 -12.86 0.38
N ARG A 259 -7.07 -13.59 0.85
CA ARG A 259 -8.26 -13.88 0.03
C ARG A 259 -9.16 -12.67 -0.18
N ASN A 260 -9.37 -11.87 0.86
CA ASN A 260 -10.46 -10.89 0.87
C ASN A 260 -10.01 -9.47 0.51
N THR A 261 -8.71 -9.16 0.65
CA THR A 261 -8.20 -7.79 0.47
C THR A 261 -7.14 -7.71 -0.63
N ARG A 262 -6.75 -6.48 -1.00
CA ARG A 262 -5.63 -6.22 -1.92
C ARG A 262 -4.32 -5.87 -1.22
N ALA A 263 -4.19 -6.22 0.07
CA ALA A 263 -2.94 -5.98 0.78
C ALA A 263 -1.79 -6.65 0.03
N SER A 264 -0.70 -5.93 -0.17
CA SER A 264 0.56 -6.42 -0.73
C SER A 264 1.42 -7.13 0.32
N GLN A 265 1.38 -6.64 1.56
CA GLN A 265 2.16 -7.16 2.67
C GLN A 265 1.48 -6.80 3.99
N ILE A 266 1.48 -7.76 4.90
CA ILE A 266 1.22 -7.52 6.31
C ILE A 266 2.42 -7.95 7.14
N THR A 267 2.59 -7.34 8.31
CA THR A 267 3.56 -7.78 9.32
C THR A 267 2.91 -7.76 10.70
N VAL A 268 2.99 -8.88 11.41
CA VAL A 268 2.71 -8.91 12.85
C VAL A 268 3.90 -8.28 13.58
N SER A 269 3.62 -7.28 14.41
CA SER A 269 4.60 -6.39 15.02
C SER A 269 4.40 -6.36 16.55
N PRO A 270 4.86 -7.41 17.26
CA PRO A 270 4.83 -7.45 18.71
C PRO A 270 5.87 -6.51 19.33
N GLU A 271 5.64 -6.16 20.59
CA GLU A 271 6.59 -5.44 21.44
C GLU A 271 7.35 -6.44 22.31
N PHE A 272 8.64 -6.17 22.49
CA PHE A 272 9.52 -7.02 23.28
C PHE A 272 10.35 -6.21 24.26
N THR A 273 10.69 -6.84 25.38
CA THR A 273 11.70 -6.35 26.31
C THR A 273 12.74 -7.44 26.58
N HIS A 274 14.02 -7.09 26.46
CA HIS A 274 15.16 -7.93 26.80
C HIS A 274 15.81 -7.44 28.10
N CYS A 275 15.96 -8.31 29.10
CA CYS A 275 16.76 -7.98 30.29
C CYS A 275 18.25 -8.11 29.97
N ASN A 276 19.00 -7.02 30.07
CA ASN A 276 20.42 -7.03 29.73
C ASN A 276 21.27 -7.78 30.78
N ASN A 277 20.76 -7.97 32.00
CA ASN A 277 21.46 -8.65 33.10
C ASN A 277 21.33 -10.19 33.05
N CYS A 278 20.12 -10.73 32.91
CA CYS A 278 19.88 -12.18 32.93
C CYS A 278 19.38 -12.75 31.60
N HIS A 279 19.39 -11.95 30.54
CA HIS A 279 19.04 -12.31 29.16
C HIS A 279 17.62 -12.88 28.95
N THR A 280 16.72 -12.68 29.92
CA THR A 280 15.32 -13.11 29.79
C THR A 280 14.57 -12.14 28.87
N ASN A 281 13.79 -12.71 27.95
CA ASN A 281 12.93 -11.96 27.02
C ASN A 281 11.48 -11.98 27.48
N TYR A 282 10.79 -10.86 27.30
CA TYR A 282 9.38 -10.67 27.63
C TYR A 282 8.63 -10.12 26.41
N PHE A 283 7.37 -10.51 26.28
CA PHE A 283 6.41 -9.77 25.46
C PHE A 283 5.98 -8.48 26.18
N GLY A 284 5.75 -7.43 25.41
CA GLY A 284 5.41 -6.10 25.90
C GLY A 284 6.60 -5.31 26.42
N PHE A 285 6.37 -4.02 26.65
CA PHE A 285 7.31 -3.15 27.32
C PHE A 285 7.25 -3.35 28.84
N LYS A 286 8.38 -3.78 29.41
CA LYS A 286 8.55 -3.99 30.86
C LYS A 286 9.62 -3.06 31.38
N ASP A 287 9.37 -2.43 32.52
CA ASP A 287 10.33 -1.52 33.16
C ASP A 287 11.31 -2.23 34.09
N LYS A 288 10.98 -3.45 34.54
CA LYS A 288 11.84 -4.30 35.37
C LYS A 288 11.74 -5.76 34.94
N CYS A 289 12.84 -6.49 35.13
CA CYS A 289 12.90 -7.93 34.90
C CYS A 289 12.18 -8.69 36.03
N GLY A 290 11.13 -9.43 35.68
CA GLY A 290 10.41 -10.29 36.64
C GLY A 290 11.24 -11.46 37.21
N ARG A 291 12.40 -11.78 36.61
CA ARG A 291 13.29 -12.89 37.06
C ARG A 291 14.40 -12.43 38.01
N CYS A 292 15.07 -11.32 37.71
CA CYS A 292 16.23 -10.85 38.49
C CYS A 292 16.06 -9.44 39.09
N GLY A 293 14.92 -8.79 38.88
CA GLY A 293 14.62 -7.45 39.41
C GLY A 293 15.36 -6.28 38.73
N SER A 294 16.25 -6.54 37.77
CA SER A 294 17.01 -5.51 37.06
C SER A 294 16.10 -4.51 36.35
N ALA A 295 16.47 -3.23 36.38
CA ALA A 295 15.86 -2.17 35.58
C ALA A 295 16.62 -1.91 34.25
N ASP A 296 17.74 -2.60 34.04
CA ASP A 296 18.50 -2.53 32.79
C ASP A 296 17.82 -3.37 31.70
N MET A 297 16.86 -2.74 31.03
CA MET A 297 15.95 -3.36 30.08
C MET A 297 16.07 -2.70 28.70
N THR A 298 16.22 -3.51 27.65
CA THR A 298 16.16 -3.06 26.25
C THR A 298 14.78 -3.33 25.67
N LYS A 299 14.02 -2.27 25.38
CA LYS A 299 12.71 -2.34 24.71
C LYS A 299 12.88 -2.31 23.19
N ARG A 300 12.19 -3.21 22.47
CA ARG A 300 12.26 -3.36 21.00
C ARG A 300 10.88 -3.51 20.38
N THR A 301 10.64 -2.80 19.28
CA THR A 301 9.48 -3.02 18.40
C THR A 301 9.79 -2.55 16.98
N LYS A 302 8.83 -2.65 16.07
CA LYS A 302 8.94 -2.14 14.69
C LYS A 302 8.32 -0.75 14.57
N ILE A 303 9.06 0.24 14.09
CA ILE A 303 8.48 1.55 13.74
C ILE A 303 7.88 1.55 12.33
N VAL A 304 8.66 1.11 11.32
CA VAL A 304 8.30 1.19 9.89
C VAL A 304 8.60 -0.09 9.08
N GLY A 305 9.39 -1.03 9.60
CA GLY A 305 9.76 -2.23 8.84
C GLY A 305 10.65 -3.24 9.57
N TYR A 306 11.60 -2.77 10.38
CA TYR A 306 12.54 -3.62 11.12
C TYR A 306 12.43 -3.41 12.64
N PHE A 307 12.88 -4.42 13.42
CA PHE A 307 12.97 -4.30 14.87
C PHE A 307 14.15 -3.40 15.25
N SER A 308 13.91 -2.42 16.11
CA SER A 308 14.95 -1.55 16.64
C SER A 308 14.73 -1.26 18.12
N ASN A 309 15.81 -0.84 18.80
CA ASN A 309 15.77 -0.44 20.19
C ASN A 309 15.13 0.95 20.30
N LEU A 310 14.17 1.11 21.20
CA LEU A 310 13.51 2.40 21.45
C LEU A 310 14.50 3.49 21.91
N SER A 311 15.61 3.12 22.55
CA SER A 311 16.64 4.07 22.98
C SER A 311 17.32 4.81 21.83
N GLY A 312 17.31 4.25 20.61
CA GLY A 312 17.86 4.89 19.41
C GLY A 312 16.83 5.70 18.63
N TRP A 313 15.59 5.80 19.10
CA TRP A 313 14.51 6.45 18.37
C TRP A 313 14.47 7.95 18.62
N ASN A 314 14.10 8.70 17.59
CA ASN A 314 13.84 10.12 17.71
C ASN A 314 12.50 10.40 18.42
N ASP A 315 12.29 11.64 18.85
CA ASP A 315 11.10 12.04 19.62
C ASP A 315 9.77 11.69 18.93
N SER A 316 9.69 11.83 17.60
CA SER A 316 8.47 11.52 16.86
C SER A 316 8.20 10.02 16.77
N GLN A 317 9.24 9.20 16.64
CA GLN A 317 9.10 7.75 16.62
C GLN A 317 8.61 7.25 17.99
N LEU A 318 9.14 7.81 19.08
CA LEU A 318 8.66 7.53 20.43
C LEU A 318 7.20 7.95 20.62
N GLU A 319 6.82 9.12 20.09
CA GLU A 319 5.43 9.60 20.17
C GLU A 319 4.46 8.73 19.36
N ILE A 320 4.87 8.28 18.17
CA ILE A 320 4.13 7.30 17.38
C ILE A 320 3.98 5.98 18.15
N SER A 321 5.03 5.53 18.86
CA SER A 321 4.96 4.34 19.73
C SER A 321 3.89 4.50 20.81
N ARG A 322 3.94 5.61 21.56
CA ARG A 322 2.97 5.89 22.62
C ARG A 322 1.54 5.95 22.10
N ALA A 323 1.35 6.57 20.93
CA ALA A 323 0.03 6.63 20.29
C ALA A 323 -0.51 5.23 19.98
N ARG A 324 0.35 4.28 19.55
CA ARG A 324 -0.04 2.88 19.31
C ARG A 324 -0.32 2.13 20.61
N GLU A 325 0.54 2.28 21.61
CA GLU A 325 0.37 1.66 22.93
C GLU A 325 -0.98 2.07 23.57
N ALA A 326 -1.35 3.35 23.46
CA ALA A 326 -2.61 3.88 23.97
C ALA A 326 -3.85 3.19 23.38
N VAL A 327 -3.75 2.63 22.18
CA VAL A 327 -4.83 1.92 21.49
C VAL A 327 -4.52 0.44 21.24
N ALA A 328 -3.54 -0.14 21.94
CA ALA A 328 -3.07 -1.50 21.71
C ALA A 328 -4.19 -2.56 21.81
N HIS A 329 -5.17 -2.32 22.69
CA HIS A 329 -6.34 -3.19 22.84
C HIS A 329 -7.20 -3.27 21.57
N HIS A 330 -7.28 -2.21 20.77
CA HIS A 330 -7.98 -2.22 19.48
C HIS A 330 -7.24 -2.99 18.40
N TYR A 331 -5.91 -3.07 18.49
CA TYR A 331 -5.14 -3.92 17.58
C TYR A 331 -5.25 -5.40 17.92
N ALA A 332 -5.56 -5.74 19.17
CA ALA A 332 -5.90 -7.09 19.61
C ALA A 332 -7.38 -7.44 19.36
N ASP A 333 -8.22 -6.45 19.08
CA ASP A 333 -9.63 -6.63 18.77
C ASP A 333 -9.84 -6.91 17.27
N TYR A 334 -10.46 -8.06 17.00
CA TYR A 334 -10.83 -8.49 15.65
C TYR A 334 -12.26 -8.09 15.27
N THR A 335 -12.97 -7.43 16.18
CA THR A 335 -14.34 -6.96 15.96
C THR A 335 -14.30 -5.69 15.11
N PRO A 336 -14.96 -5.66 13.94
CA PRO A 336 -15.05 -4.46 13.15
C PRO A 336 -15.76 -3.32 13.92
N ASN A 337 -15.25 -2.11 13.81
CA ASN A 337 -15.74 -0.92 14.54
C ASN A 337 -15.88 0.34 13.66
N VAL A 338 -15.53 0.28 12.38
CA VAL A 338 -15.78 1.34 11.40
C VAL A 338 -17.13 1.11 10.73
N ASN A 339 -18.21 1.66 11.30
CA ASN A 339 -19.59 1.37 10.87
C ASN A 339 -19.83 1.53 9.36
N TRP A 340 -19.40 2.65 8.77
CA TRP A 340 -19.64 2.95 7.36
C TRP A 340 -18.94 1.96 6.40
N LEU A 341 -17.90 1.28 6.85
CA LEU A 341 -17.17 0.28 6.07
C LEU A 341 -17.96 -1.02 5.93
N HIS A 342 -18.78 -1.34 6.92
CA HIS A 342 -19.55 -2.59 7.01
C HIS A 342 -21.04 -2.41 6.74
N GLU A 343 -21.45 -1.22 6.29
CA GLU A 343 -22.81 -0.97 5.83
C GLU A 343 -23.20 -1.98 4.76
N LYS A 344 -24.28 -2.72 5.00
CA LYS A 344 -24.76 -3.74 4.06
C LYS A 344 -25.26 -3.07 2.79
N ASP A 345 -24.64 -3.43 1.67
CA ASP A 345 -25.11 -3.05 0.36
C ASP A 345 -26.16 -4.07 -0.12
N ALA A 346 -27.43 -3.67 -0.07
CA ALA A 346 -28.58 -4.49 -0.49
C ALA A 346 -28.72 -4.61 -2.02
N SER A 347 -27.85 -3.98 -2.81
CA SER A 347 -27.92 -4.08 -4.27
C SER A 347 -27.64 -5.49 -4.78
N LYS A 348 -28.38 -5.86 -5.82
CA LYS A 348 -28.09 -7.02 -6.66
C LYS A 348 -27.50 -6.51 -7.97
N LYS A 349 -26.22 -6.77 -8.21
CA LYS A 349 -25.55 -6.34 -9.43
C LYS A 349 -24.38 -7.25 -9.76
N VAL A 350 -24.10 -7.38 -11.05
CA VAL A 350 -22.88 -8.00 -11.55
C VAL A 350 -22.04 -6.90 -12.18
N MET A 351 -20.78 -6.80 -11.79
CA MET A 351 -19.86 -5.81 -12.32
C MET A 351 -18.70 -6.52 -13.00
N VAL A 352 -18.41 -6.14 -14.24
CA VAL A 352 -17.23 -6.59 -14.99
C VAL A 352 -16.25 -5.43 -15.05
N PHE A 353 -15.06 -5.64 -14.52
CA PHE A 353 -13.97 -4.66 -14.53
C PHE A 353 -12.98 -5.03 -15.63
N GLY A 354 -12.64 -4.04 -16.46
CA GLY A 354 -11.68 -4.22 -17.53
C GLY A 354 -11.27 -2.90 -18.18
N LYS A 355 -10.56 -2.98 -19.30
CA LYS A 355 -10.24 -1.82 -20.15
C LYS A 355 -11.14 -1.84 -21.37
N GLU A 356 -11.53 -0.68 -21.87
CA GLU A 356 -12.20 -0.57 -23.15
C GLU A 356 -11.44 -1.34 -24.25
N GLY A 357 -12.17 -2.08 -25.10
CA GLY A 357 -11.60 -2.92 -26.17
C GLY A 357 -11.11 -4.31 -25.72
N CYS A 358 -11.27 -4.67 -24.45
CA CYS A 358 -10.92 -6.00 -23.94
C CYS A 358 -11.91 -7.09 -24.41
N ALA A 359 -11.49 -7.94 -25.35
CA ALA A 359 -12.33 -9.02 -25.89
C ALA A 359 -12.90 -9.97 -24.81
N MET A 360 -12.06 -10.39 -23.84
CA MET A 360 -12.50 -11.29 -22.76
C MET A 360 -13.47 -10.60 -21.78
N CYS A 361 -13.43 -9.27 -21.68
CA CYS A 361 -14.32 -8.49 -20.84
C CYS A 361 -15.71 -8.38 -21.47
N GLU A 362 -15.76 -8.11 -22.78
CA GLU A 362 -16.99 -8.09 -23.56
C GLU A 362 -17.65 -9.48 -23.57
N GLU A 363 -16.86 -10.53 -23.76
CA GLU A 363 -17.34 -11.91 -23.67
C GLU A 363 -17.89 -12.25 -22.28
N ALA A 364 -17.17 -11.88 -21.21
CA ALA A 364 -17.64 -12.08 -19.85
C ALA A 364 -18.98 -11.36 -19.62
N LYS A 365 -19.08 -10.09 -20.03
CA LYS A 365 -20.30 -9.30 -19.92
C LYS A 365 -21.46 -9.95 -20.68
N ALA A 366 -21.26 -10.30 -21.95
CA ALA A 366 -22.28 -10.93 -22.78
C ALA A 366 -22.75 -12.28 -22.20
N SER A 367 -21.81 -13.12 -21.77
CA SER A 367 -22.10 -14.43 -21.16
C SER A 367 -22.87 -14.30 -19.85
N LEU A 368 -22.49 -13.35 -18.98
CA LEU A 368 -23.18 -13.08 -17.72
C LEU A 368 -24.60 -12.53 -17.94
N THR A 369 -24.77 -11.61 -18.91
CA THR A 369 -26.10 -11.08 -19.28
C THR A 369 -27.01 -12.19 -19.81
N LYS A 370 -26.49 -13.06 -20.67
CA LYS A 370 -27.23 -14.22 -21.18
C LYS A 370 -27.61 -15.19 -20.05
N ALA A 371 -26.66 -15.51 -19.16
CA ALA A 371 -26.90 -16.41 -18.04
C ALA A 371 -28.01 -15.91 -17.10
N LEU A 372 -28.01 -14.61 -16.78
CA LEU A 372 -29.04 -13.98 -15.96
C LEU A 372 -30.42 -14.03 -16.64
N LYS A 373 -30.48 -13.73 -17.94
CA LYS A 373 -31.71 -13.77 -18.73
C LYS A 373 -32.31 -15.18 -18.80
N GLU A 374 -31.49 -16.20 -19.03
CA GLU A 374 -31.93 -17.60 -19.09
C GLU A 374 -32.50 -18.10 -17.75
N LYS A 375 -32.05 -17.52 -16.63
CA LYS A 375 -32.59 -17.81 -15.29
C LYS A 375 -33.79 -16.92 -14.90
N GLY A 376 -34.29 -16.09 -15.82
CA GLY A 376 -35.40 -15.17 -15.54
C GLY A 376 -35.07 -14.08 -14.52
N MET A 377 -33.79 -13.71 -14.38
CA MET A 377 -33.33 -12.70 -13.44
C MET A 377 -33.03 -11.37 -14.13
N GLU A 378 -33.71 -10.30 -13.72
CA GLU A 378 -33.45 -8.93 -14.17
C GLU A 378 -32.41 -8.25 -13.28
N ILE A 379 -31.15 -8.72 -13.36
CA ILE A 379 -30.03 -8.13 -12.62
C ILE A 379 -29.10 -7.41 -13.61
N PRO A 380 -28.73 -6.14 -13.36
CA PRO A 380 -27.85 -5.40 -14.25
C PRO A 380 -26.42 -5.98 -14.27
N VAL A 381 -25.85 -6.08 -15.47
CA VAL A 381 -24.42 -6.36 -15.70
C VAL A 381 -23.74 -5.06 -16.13
N GLU A 382 -23.05 -4.44 -15.18
CA GLU A 382 -22.33 -3.18 -15.39
C GLU A 382 -20.91 -3.45 -15.89
N PHE A 383 -20.42 -2.64 -16.82
CA PHE A 383 -19.02 -2.64 -17.22
C PHE A 383 -18.32 -1.41 -16.64
N HIS A 384 -17.24 -1.65 -15.90
CA HIS A 384 -16.41 -0.63 -15.26
C HIS A 384 -15.07 -0.56 -15.97
N ASP A 385 -14.91 0.49 -16.78
CA ASP A 385 -13.70 0.73 -17.57
C ASP A 385 -12.61 1.37 -16.72
N LEU A 386 -11.61 0.57 -16.34
CA LEU A 386 -10.48 0.93 -15.48
C LEU A 386 -9.57 2.02 -16.08
N THR A 387 -9.76 2.43 -17.33
CA THR A 387 -9.12 3.66 -17.86
C THR A 387 -9.72 4.92 -17.24
N LYS A 388 -10.94 4.86 -16.70
CA LYS A 388 -11.67 5.97 -16.08
C LYS A 388 -11.50 5.96 -14.56
N GLN A 389 -11.40 7.15 -13.97
CA GLN A 389 -11.18 7.30 -12.53
C GLN A 389 -12.34 6.73 -11.70
N GLU A 390 -13.57 6.99 -12.12
CA GLU A 390 -14.78 6.54 -11.42
C GLU A 390 -14.79 5.00 -11.27
N ALA A 391 -14.43 4.28 -12.32
CA ALA A 391 -14.33 2.82 -12.31
C ALA A 391 -13.22 2.32 -11.39
N ARG A 392 -12.06 2.99 -11.36
CA ARG A 392 -10.95 2.64 -10.45
C ARG A 392 -11.29 2.91 -8.99
N MET A 393 -12.05 3.97 -8.70
CA MET A 393 -12.57 4.22 -7.35
C MET A 393 -13.51 3.11 -6.90
N VAL A 394 -14.41 2.68 -7.77
CA VAL A 394 -15.28 1.52 -7.51
C VAL A 394 -14.46 0.24 -7.34
N ALA A 395 -13.42 0.03 -8.16
CA ALA A 395 -12.55 -1.14 -8.07
C ALA A 395 -11.79 -1.18 -6.73
N ALA A 396 -11.12 -0.08 -6.36
CA ALA A 396 -10.41 0.04 -5.08
C ALA A 396 -11.37 -0.18 -3.89
N LYS A 397 -12.56 0.43 -3.94
CA LYS A 397 -13.61 0.24 -2.93
C LYS A 397 -13.94 -1.24 -2.70
N TRP A 398 -13.97 -2.05 -3.75
CA TRP A 398 -14.31 -3.47 -3.67
C TRP A 398 -13.10 -4.41 -3.68
N ASN A 399 -11.89 -3.90 -3.44
CA ASN A 399 -10.66 -4.69 -3.47
C ASN A 399 -10.52 -5.45 -4.81
N VAL A 400 -10.89 -4.83 -5.92
CA VAL A 400 -10.75 -5.37 -7.27
C VAL A 400 -9.38 -4.95 -7.81
N PRO A 401 -8.58 -5.88 -8.38
CA PRO A 401 -7.30 -5.53 -8.99
C PRO A 401 -7.49 -4.51 -10.12
N LEU A 402 -6.60 -3.50 -10.15
CA LEU A 402 -6.52 -2.57 -11.27
C LEU A 402 -5.86 -3.21 -12.51
N ASP A 403 -5.10 -4.29 -12.29
CA ASP A 403 -4.47 -5.17 -13.28
C ASP A 403 -4.19 -6.51 -12.57
N PRO A 404 -4.38 -7.71 -13.17
CA PRO A 404 -4.81 -8.02 -14.54
C PRO A 404 -6.33 -8.07 -14.78
N ILE A 405 -6.73 -8.04 -16.06
CA ILE A 405 -8.12 -7.90 -16.56
C ILE A 405 -8.56 -9.16 -17.33
N PRO A 406 -9.83 -9.64 -17.25
CA PRO A 406 -10.98 -9.10 -16.52
C PRO A 406 -11.15 -9.62 -15.10
N THR A 407 -11.84 -8.82 -14.27
CA THR A 407 -12.38 -9.29 -12.97
C THR A 407 -13.90 -9.16 -12.96
N VAL A 408 -14.60 -10.19 -12.50
CA VAL A 408 -16.06 -10.19 -12.31
C VAL A 408 -16.37 -10.12 -10.82
N LEU A 409 -17.23 -9.18 -10.43
CA LEU A 409 -17.76 -9.08 -9.08
C LEU A 409 -19.26 -9.35 -9.09
N VAL A 410 -19.71 -10.29 -8.26
CA VAL A 410 -21.13 -10.62 -8.11
C VAL A 410 -21.59 -10.23 -6.72
N LYS A 411 -22.60 -9.37 -6.62
CA LYS A 411 -23.15 -8.86 -5.35
C LYS A 411 -24.57 -9.31 -5.12
N ASN A 412 -24.84 -9.95 -3.99
CA ASN A 412 -26.20 -10.33 -3.59
C ASN A 412 -26.45 -10.01 -2.12
N ASN A 413 -27.27 -8.99 -1.84
CA ASN A 413 -27.80 -8.68 -0.50
C ASN A 413 -26.72 -8.69 0.60
N GLY A 414 -25.66 -7.91 0.41
CA GLY A 414 -24.54 -7.81 1.36
C GLY A 414 -23.46 -8.91 1.22
N THR A 415 -23.69 -9.96 0.43
CA THR A 415 -22.64 -10.92 0.04
C THR A 415 -21.96 -10.48 -1.24
N MET A 416 -20.67 -10.79 -1.36
CA MET A 416 -19.83 -10.40 -2.49
C MET A 416 -18.89 -11.55 -2.85
N ASN A 417 -18.95 -11.98 -4.11
CA ASN A 417 -18.02 -12.96 -4.68
C ASN A 417 -17.20 -12.28 -5.78
N ARG A 418 -15.86 -12.43 -5.70
CA ARG A 418 -14.91 -11.89 -6.68
C ARG A 418 -14.28 -13.02 -7.48
N TYR A 419 -14.32 -12.90 -8.80
CA TYR A 419 -13.75 -13.86 -9.75
C TYR A 419 -12.72 -13.13 -10.62
N GLU A 420 -11.45 -13.27 -10.27
CA GLU A 420 -10.32 -12.63 -10.96
C GLU A 420 -9.90 -13.46 -12.19
N LEU A 421 -9.18 -12.85 -13.13
CA LEU A 421 -8.57 -13.57 -14.24
C LEU A 421 -7.50 -14.54 -13.72
N GLU A 422 -7.59 -15.80 -14.14
CA GLU A 422 -6.60 -16.82 -13.81
C GLU A 422 -5.47 -16.85 -14.85
N PHE A 423 -4.25 -17.11 -14.39
CA PHE A 423 -3.08 -17.29 -15.26
C PHE A 423 -2.53 -18.71 -15.15
N LYS A 424 -2.19 -19.30 -16.29
CA LYS A 424 -1.51 -20.60 -16.37
C LYS A 424 -0.29 -20.47 -17.26
N ARG A 425 0.90 -20.68 -16.69
CA ARG A 425 2.20 -20.51 -17.38
C ARG A 425 2.34 -19.12 -18.04
N GLY A 426 1.95 -18.07 -17.32
CA GLY A 426 2.04 -16.69 -17.78
C GLY A 426 1.02 -16.27 -18.83
N LYS A 427 0.06 -17.14 -19.20
CA LYS A 427 -1.02 -16.81 -20.15
C LYS A 427 -2.36 -16.74 -19.43
N PRO A 428 -3.24 -15.78 -19.80
CA PRO A 428 -4.60 -15.72 -19.27
C PRO A 428 -5.36 -17.01 -19.62
N VAL A 429 -6.07 -17.56 -18.65
CA VAL A 429 -6.95 -18.71 -18.84
C VAL A 429 -8.29 -18.19 -19.35
N HIS A 430 -8.66 -18.64 -20.55
CA HIS A 430 -9.97 -18.36 -21.11
C HIS A 430 -11.03 -19.20 -20.38
N ARG A 431 -12.07 -18.54 -19.87
CA ARG A 431 -13.19 -19.17 -19.15
C ARG A 431 -14.25 -19.60 -20.15
N LYS A 432 -14.78 -20.81 -20.00
CA LYS A 432 -15.94 -21.28 -20.78
C LYS A 432 -17.21 -20.60 -20.31
N GLU A 433 -18.19 -20.44 -21.21
CA GLU A 433 -19.51 -19.88 -20.90
C GLU A 433 -20.14 -20.48 -19.63
N VAL A 434 -20.12 -21.82 -19.49
CA VAL A 434 -20.64 -22.55 -18.32
C VAL A 434 -20.05 -22.09 -16.98
N GLU A 435 -18.83 -21.56 -16.98
CA GLU A 435 -18.19 -21.05 -15.75
C GLU A 435 -18.81 -19.74 -15.31
N TYR A 436 -19.15 -18.85 -16.26
CA TYR A 436 -19.87 -17.60 -15.95
C TYR A 436 -21.29 -17.89 -15.43
N PHE A 437 -21.96 -18.90 -15.97
CA PHE A 437 -23.25 -19.36 -15.45
C PHE A 437 -23.17 -19.76 -13.99
N LYS A 438 -22.14 -20.53 -13.61
CA LYS A 438 -21.93 -20.96 -12.21
C LYS A 438 -21.69 -19.79 -11.25
N MET A 439 -21.03 -18.70 -11.70
CA MET A 439 -20.80 -17.50 -10.88
C MET A 439 -22.11 -16.83 -10.46
N VAL A 440 -23.09 -16.81 -11.37
CA VAL A 440 -24.39 -16.19 -11.15
C VAL A 440 -25.34 -17.14 -10.42
N GLU A 441 -25.36 -18.41 -10.83
CA GLU A 441 -26.21 -19.44 -10.22
C GLU A 441 -25.89 -19.60 -8.73
N GLY A 442 -24.62 -19.79 -8.37
CA GLY A 442 -24.22 -19.96 -6.98
C GLY A 442 -24.45 -18.71 -6.11
N ALA A 443 -24.56 -17.53 -6.71
CA ALA A 443 -24.73 -16.27 -6.00
C ALA A 443 -26.19 -15.87 -5.81
N TYR A 444 -27.08 -16.11 -6.79
CA TYR A 444 -28.46 -15.61 -6.78
C TYR A 444 -29.54 -16.68 -6.77
N VAL A 445 -29.23 -17.92 -7.14
CA VAL A 445 -30.18 -19.02 -6.97
C VAL A 445 -30.13 -19.44 -5.51
N ALA A 446 -31.26 -19.26 -4.81
CA ALA A 446 -31.39 -19.61 -3.41
C ALA A 446 -30.98 -21.07 -3.17
N LYS A 447 -30.26 -21.32 -2.06
CA LYS A 447 -30.35 -22.61 -1.37
C LYS A 447 -31.66 -22.68 -0.62
#